data_AF-A0A359CH16-F1
#
_entry.id   AF-A0A359CH16-F1
#
_cell.length_a   1.000
_cell.length_b   1.000
_cell.length_c   1.000
_cell.angle_alpha   90.00
_cell.angle_beta   90.00
_cell.angle_gamma   90.00
#
_symmetry.space_group_name_H-M   'P 1'
#
loop_
_entity.id
_entity.type
_entity.pdbx_description
1 polymer ?
#
loop_
_entity_poly.entity_id
_entity_poly.type
_entity_poly.pdbx_seq_one_letter_code
_entity_poly.pdbx_strand_id
1 'polypeptide(L)'
;MKKKKKTKQTTHEQRKVDTAHQKKVFVKRVFKLFSTMGFEEIIPLVSKNELDTLYKTHPYLLTVDATQSPLIEKKEAAFFCQAIKVLAKDHMLTVPEKEGAKICLIDYFEIWLPLIVDWSSEIDENTSPEKKKIREILGSHADRKNERSLMCELGNDALSNLSFILDTFTMEMSSPVTRYFWFEEQSIEIGKKNRIDRIVNLYAIKPPCIHIELDGIIRPALRIAKIGLGKKDEFIKMQLPADGSSSSQTTEEYDVYIQSHAWQRFEERIDGVTELARNAFFFFSLANNKLFRFNQTLLIPYIFDTLKLGYFTADFQDKKIILRTCLFITANGTPEGQRLNQYTGLKKLDKKYLVIDKLSAFMASDIRSNPQTAGIFIQSGCKDLLNMTTPMLLKKKDFELHSLDPKQFLHYLSIKEDIGTITSRCEEPPTQTGETSQPEK
;
A
#
# COMPACT_ATOMS: atom_id res chain seq x y z
N MET A 1 -24.53 -30.72 -55.90
CA MET A 1 -24.35 -29.39 -55.26
C MET A 1 -22.86 -29.06 -55.19
N LYS A 2 -22.39 -27.87 -55.61
CA LYS A 2 -20.96 -27.49 -55.49
C LYS A 2 -20.67 -26.95 -54.08
N LYS A 3 -19.80 -27.62 -53.30
CA LYS A 3 -19.32 -27.08 -52.00
C LYS A 3 -18.49 -25.81 -52.26
N LYS A 4 -18.95 -24.65 -51.76
CA LYS A 4 -18.14 -23.42 -51.75
C LYS A 4 -16.90 -23.66 -50.89
N LYS A 5 -15.69 -23.57 -51.47
CA LYS A 5 -14.46 -23.44 -50.69
C LYS A 5 -14.55 -22.15 -49.88
N LYS A 6 -14.48 -22.21 -48.55
CA LYS A 6 -14.19 -21.01 -47.74
C LYS A 6 -12.74 -20.62 -48.01
N THR A 7 -12.54 -19.50 -48.71
CA THR A 7 -11.22 -18.90 -48.87
C THR A 7 -10.67 -18.57 -47.48
N LYS A 8 -9.49 -19.07 -47.12
CA LYS A 8 -8.78 -18.58 -45.93
C LYS A 8 -8.38 -17.14 -46.21
N GLN A 9 -8.81 -16.19 -45.37
CA GLN A 9 -8.32 -14.81 -45.46
C GLN A 9 -6.81 -14.79 -45.24
N THR A 10 -6.13 -13.92 -45.99
CA THR A 10 -4.70 -13.70 -45.85
C THR A 10 -4.38 -12.97 -44.55
N THR A 11 -3.16 -13.15 -44.03
CA THR A 11 -2.66 -12.46 -42.83
C THR A 11 -2.75 -10.94 -42.93
N HIS A 12 -2.73 -10.39 -44.15
CA HIS A 12 -2.90 -8.97 -44.44
C HIS A 12 -4.37 -8.51 -44.34
N GLU A 13 -5.31 -9.29 -44.87
CA GLU A 13 -6.75 -9.02 -44.71
C GLU A 13 -7.18 -9.11 -43.24
N GLN A 14 -6.70 -10.13 -42.52
CA GLN A 14 -6.96 -10.27 -41.09
C GLN A 14 -6.48 -9.04 -40.31
N ARG A 15 -5.22 -8.61 -40.50
CA ARG A 15 -4.69 -7.38 -39.88
C ARG A 15 -5.53 -6.13 -40.17
N LYS A 16 -6.11 -6.01 -41.38
CA LYS A 16 -7.01 -4.90 -41.73
C LYS A 16 -8.34 -4.97 -40.97
N VAL A 17 -8.94 -6.16 -40.87
CA VAL A 17 -10.16 -6.40 -40.07
C VAL A 17 -9.90 -6.12 -38.59
N ASP A 18 -8.80 -6.62 -38.03
CA ASP A 18 -8.43 -6.42 -36.63
C ASP A 18 -8.24 -4.93 -36.31
N THR A 19 -7.53 -4.19 -37.18
CA THR A 19 -7.30 -2.75 -37.02
C THR A 19 -8.61 -1.96 -37.10
N ALA A 20 -9.52 -2.32 -38.02
CA ALA A 20 -10.84 -1.70 -38.12
C ALA A 20 -11.71 -2.00 -36.88
N HIS A 21 -11.62 -3.20 -36.31
CA HIS A 21 -12.29 -3.56 -35.08
C HIS A 21 -11.75 -2.77 -33.87
N GLN A 22 -10.43 -2.74 -33.69
CA GLN A 22 -9.77 -1.97 -32.62
C GLN A 22 -10.15 -0.48 -32.67
N LYS A 23 -10.15 0.12 -33.87
CA LYS A 23 -10.61 1.50 -34.09
C LYS A 23 -12.09 1.69 -33.71
N LYS A 24 -12.97 0.74 -34.06
CA LYS A 24 -14.40 0.80 -33.68
C LYS A 24 -14.61 0.68 -32.17
N VAL A 25 -13.77 -0.09 -31.47
CA VAL A 25 -13.77 -0.17 -30.00
C VAL A 25 -13.26 1.14 -29.39
N PHE A 26 -12.19 1.73 -29.94
CA PHE A 26 -11.66 3.02 -29.49
C PHE A 26 -12.67 4.16 -29.64
N VAL A 27 -13.30 4.33 -30.82
CA VAL A 27 -14.33 5.38 -31.02
C VAL A 27 -15.52 5.19 -30.07
N LYS A 28 -15.92 3.94 -29.78
CA LYS A 28 -16.92 3.66 -28.74
C LYS A 28 -16.49 4.08 -27.34
N ARG A 29 -15.20 3.94 -26.99
CA ARG A 29 -14.63 4.39 -25.71
C ARG A 29 -14.66 5.91 -25.62
N VAL A 30 -14.27 6.62 -26.69
CA VAL A 30 -14.33 8.10 -26.79
C VAL A 30 -15.76 8.61 -26.61
N PHE A 31 -16.74 8.10 -27.36
CA PHE A 31 -18.13 8.56 -27.22
C PHE A 31 -18.75 8.16 -25.86
N LYS A 32 -18.41 6.99 -25.30
CA LYS A 32 -18.84 6.63 -23.95
C LYS A 32 -18.28 7.60 -22.91
N LEU A 33 -17.01 8.02 -23.05
CA LEU A 33 -16.39 8.98 -22.14
C LEU A 33 -17.19 10.29 -22.10
N PHE A 34 -17.48 10.87 -23.28
CA PHE A 34 -18.30 12.09 -23.35
C PHE A 34 -19.66 11.91 -22.67
N SER A 35 -20.41 10.84 -22.95
CA SER A 35 -21.68 10.59 -22.26
C SER A 35 -21.53 10.36 -20.75
N THR A 36 -20.44 9.73 -20.30
CA THR A 36 -20.20 9.50 -18.86
C THR A 36 -19.85 10.81 -18.14
N MET A 37 -19.33 11.81 -18.86
CA MET A 37 -19.05 13.15 -18.37
C MET A 37 -20.18 14.16 -18.67
N GLY A 38 -21.26 13.76 -19.35
CA GLY A 38 -22.37 14.63 -19.74
C GLY A 38 -22.05 15.62 -20.87
N PHE A 39 -21.14 15.27 -21.78
CA PHE A 39 -20.75 16.06 -22.96
C PHE A 39 -21.31 15.46 -24.27
N GLU A 40 -22.52 14.89 -24.25
CA GLU A 40 -23.18 14.31 -25.42
C GLU A 40 -23.23 15.25 -26.63
N GLU A 41 -23.37 16.56 -26.39
CA GLU A 41 -23.43 17.60 -27.43
C GLU A 41 -22.14 17.72 -28.26
N ILE A 42 -21.01 17.22 -27.75
CA ILE A 42 -19.73 17.17 -28.47
C ILE A 42 -19.73 16.01 -29.49
N ILE A 43 -20.42 14.90 -29.22
CA ILE A 43 -20.44 13.68 -30.07
C ILE A 43 -20.75 13.97 -31.55
N PRO A 44 -21.79 14.75 -31.92
CA PRO A 44 -22.07 15.06 -33.33
C PRO A 44 -21.11 16.08 -33.96
N LEU A 45 -20.27 16.75 -33.16
CA LEU A 45 -19.32 17.77 -33.63
C LEU A 45 -17.94 17.17 -33.95
N VAL A 46 -17.52 16.08 -33.28
CA VAL A 46 -16.21 15.45 -33.53
C VAL A 46 -16.19 14.81 -34.92
N SER A 47 -15.36 15.35 -35.80
CA SER A 47 -15.25 14.84 -37.16
C SER A 47 -14.63 13.45 -37.22
N LYS A 48 -14.93 12.73 -38.30
CA LYS A 48 -14.24 11.47 -38.62
C LYS A 48 -12.72 11.65 -38.72
N ASN A 49 -12.23 12.82 -39.14
CA ASN A 49 -10.80 13.07 -39.28
C ASN A 49 -10.08 13.22 -37.93
N GLU A 50 -10.72 13.88 -36.95
CA GLU A 50 -10.22 13.93 -35.57
C GLU A 50 -10.18 12.53 -34.96
N LEU A 51 -11.27 11.74 -35.08
CA LEU A 51 -11.31 10.35 -34.59
C LEU A 51 -10.27 9.45 -35.28
N ASP A 52 -10.03 9.66 -36.58
CA ASP A 52 -8.98 8.98 -37.35
C ASP A 52 -7.56 9.41 -36.93
N THR A 53 -7.38 10.66 -36.50
CA THR A 53 -6.11 11.21 -36.04
C THR A 53 -5.81 10.76 -34.62
N LEU A 54 -6.74 10.99 -33.68
CA LEU A 54 -6.67 10.50 -32.31
C LEU A 54 -6.44 9.00 -32.25
N TYR A 55 -7.11 8.17 -33.08
CA TYR A 55 -6.84 6.74 -33.12
C TYR A 55 -5.39 6.39 -33.57
N LYS A 56 -4.75 7.21 -34.38
CA LYS A 56 -3.34 7.02 -34.77
C LYS A 56 -2.39 7.50 -33.68
N THR A 57 -2.59 8.71 -33.16
CA THR A 57 -1.63 9.48 -32.36
C THR A 57 -1.79 9.34 -30.85
N HIS A 58 -2.93 8.85 -30.33
CA HIS A 58 -3.17 8.80 -28.89
C HIS A 58 -2.00 8.13 -28.14
N PRO A 59 -1.58 8.73 -27.01
CA PRO A 59 -0.58 8.11 -26.17
C PRO A 59 -1.14 6.84 -25.54
N TYR A 60 -0.25 5.94 -25.16
CA TYR A 60 -0.56 5.02 -24.06
C TYR A 60 -0.31 5.75 -22.73
N LEU A 61 -1.10 5.41 -21.70
CA LEU A 61 -0.91 5.93 -20.33
C LEU A 61 0.56 5.92 -19.91
N LEU A 62 1.21 4.77 -20.10
CA LEU A 62 2.65 4.61 -20.07
C LEU A 62 3.11 3.35 -20.81
N THR A 63 4.40 3.28 -21.07
CA THR A 63 5.18 2.08 -21.39
C THR A 63 6.25 1.92 -20.31
N VAL A 64 6.42 0.71 -19.76
CA VAL A 64 7.53 0.41 -18.84
C VAL A 64 8.71 -0.06 -19.67
N ASP A 65 9.84 0.64 -19.59
CA ASP A 65 11.15 0.12 -19.99
C ASP A 65 11.90 -0.37 -18.75
N ALA A 66 12.68 -1.44 -18.89
CA ALA A 66 13.56 -1.99 -17.87
C ALA A 66 14.89 -2.49 -18.47
N THR A 67 15.20 -2.11 -19.72
CA THR A 67 16.40 -2.56 -20.46
C THR A 67 17.71 -2.20 -19.76
N GLN A 68 17.72 -1.14 -18.95
CA GLN A 68 18.88 -0.75 -18.13
C GLN A 68 18.96 -1.48 -16.78
N SER A 69 17.99 -2.34 -16.41
CA SER A 69 17.98 -3.05 -15.13
C SER A 69 18.16 -4.57 -15.30
N PRO A 70 19.37 -5.12 -15.08
CA PRO A 70 19.65 -6.55 -15.29
C PRO A 70 19.00 -7.47 -14.26
N LEU A 71 18.28 -6.94 -13.27
CA LEU A 71 17.54 -7.69 -12.25
C LEU A 71 16.03 -7.81 -12.55
N ILE A 72 15.58 -7.34 -13.73
CA ILE A 72 14.17 -7.35 -14.14
C ILE A 72 14.02 -8.14 -15.44
N GLU A 73 13.19 -9.18 -15.40
CA GLU A 73 12.89 -9.97 -16.60
C GLU A 73 11.84 -9.28 -17.48
N LYS A 74 11.89 -9.50 -18.80
CA LYS A 74 10.94 -8.88 -19.76
C LYS A 74 9.45 -9.17 -19.46
N LYS A 75 9.13 -10.34 -18.90
CA LYS A 75 7.76 -10.68 -18.43
C LYS A 75 7.35 -9.87 -17.20
N GLU A 76 8.29 -9.46 -16.37
CA GLU A 76 8.06 -8.67 -15.16
C GLU A 76 7.81 -7.20 -15.53
N ALA A 77 8.65 -6.60 -16.38
CA ALA A 77 8.36 -5.26 -16.92
C ALA A 77 6.99 -5.19 -17.64
N ALA A 78 6.60 -6.25 -18.35
CA ALA A 78 5.27 -6.38 -18.95
C ALA A 78 4.14 -6.51 -17.90
N PHE A 79 4.38 -7.24 -16.80
CA PHE A 79 3.45 -7.31 -15.65
C PHE A 79 3.27 -5.93 -15.00
N PHE A 80 4.35 -5.20 -14.70
CA PHE A 80 4.28 -3.84 -14.16
C PHE A 80 3.45 -2.92 -15.06
N CYS A 81 3.72 -2.93 -16.38
CA CYS A 81 2.97 -2.13 -17.35
C CYS A 81 1.47 -2.47 -17.38
N GLN A 82 1.11 -3.75 -17.25
CA GLN A 82 -0.28 -4.20 -17.23
C GLN A 82 -0.98 -3.92 -15.89
N ALA A 83 -0.28 -4.04 -14.76
CA ALA A 83 -0.82 -3.77 -13.43
C ALA A 83 -1.17 -2.28 -13.27
N ILE A 84 -0.27 -1.38 -13.64
CA ILE A 84 -0.52 0.07 -13.56
C ILE A 84 -1.70 0.49 -14.46
N LYS A 85 -1.88 -0.16 -15.63
CA LYS A 85 -3.03 0.07 -16.52
C LYS A 85 -4.36 -0.46 -15.97
N VAL A 86 -4.34 -1.36 -14.98
CA VAL A 86 -5.55 -1.74 -14.21
C VAL A 86 -5.79 -0.72 -13.09
N LEU A 87 -4.77 -0.40 -12.29
CA LEU A 87 -4.88 0.58 -11.19
C LEU A 87 -5.39 1.95 -11.69
N ALA A 88 -4.82 2.46 -12.80
CA ALA A 88 -5.24 3.71 -13.44
C ALA A 88 -6.59 3.63 -14.17
N LYS A 89 -7.20 2.45 -14.31
CA LYS A 89 -8.56 2.29 -14.84
C LYS A 89 -9.61 2.35 -13.74
N ASP A 90 -9.28 1.85 -12.56
CA ASP A 90 -10.18 1.82 -11.41
C ASP A 90 -10.05 3.11 -10.56
N HIS A 91 -8.96 3.88 -10.74
CA HIS A 91 -8.78 5.22 -10.18
C HIS A 91 -9.54 6.29 -11.00
N MET A 92 -10.44 7.03 -10.32
CA MET A 92 -11.33 8.03 -10.92
C MET A 92 -11.02 9.46 -10.44
N LEU A 93 -10.74 10.36 -11.38
CA LEU A 93 -10.63 11.80 -11.15
C LEU A 93 -12.02 12.45 -11.21
N THR A 94 -12.22 13.54 -10.47
CA THR A 94 -13.39 14.44 -10.60
C THR A 94 -13.09 15.49 -11.69
N VAL A 95 -14.10 15.84 -12.49
CA VAL A 95 -13.97 16.81 -13.60
C VAL A 95 -14.39 18.20 -13.09
N PRO A 96 -13.47 19.19 -12.96
CA PRO A 96 -13.80 20.51 -12.38
C PRO A 96 -14.91 21.26 -13.11
N GLU A 97 -15.00 21.11 -14.42
CA GLU A 97 -15.94 21.81 -15.29
C GLU A 97 -17.38 21.27 -15.19
N LYS A 98 -17.61 20.14 -14.52
CA LYS A 98 -18.95 19.52 -14.48
C LYS A 98 -19.21 18.74 -13.20
N GLU A 99 -20.12 19.26 -12.37
CA GLU A 99 -20.50 18.63 -11.10
C GLU A 99 -20.91 17.16 -11.29
N GLY A 100 -20.32 16.28 -10.47
CA GLY A 100 -20.57 14.84 -10.50
C GLY A 100 -19.89 14.06 -11.64
N ALA A 101 -19.38 14.72 -12.67
CA ALA A 101 -18.66 14.05 -13.76
C ALA A 101 -17.30 13.52 -13.31
N LYS A 102 -16.94 12.33 -13.80
CA LYS A 102 -15.70 11.63 -13.44
C LYS A 102 -15.07 10.94 -14.65
N ILE A 103 -13.75 10.90 -14.65
CA ILE A 103 -12.92 10.28 -15.70
C ILE A 103 -11.89 9.35 -15.06
N CYS A 104 -11.71 8.13 -15.60
CA CYS A 104 -10.64 7.26 -15.10
C CYS A 104 -9.28 7.73 -15.60
N LEU A 105 -8.22 7.53 -14.82
CA LEU A 105 -6.89 8.09 -15.10
C LEU A 105 -6.33 7.65 -16.48
N ILE A 106 -6.62 6.42 -16.91
CA ILE A 106 -6.27 5.91 -18.25
C ILE A 106 -7.11 6.55 -19.37
N ASP A 107 -8.37 6.92 -19.14
CA ASP A 107 -9.16 7.69 -20.11
C ASP A 107 -8.71 9.16 -20.17
N TYR A 108 -8.25 9.73 -19.05
CA TYR A 108 -7.69 11.08 -19.04
C TYR A 108 -6.47 11.17 -19.96
N PHE A 109 -5.45 10.32 -19.74
CA PHE A 109 -4.23 10.39 -20.54
C PHE A 109 -4.41 9.90 -21.99
N GLU A 110 -5.17 8.83 -22.24
CA GLU A 110 -5.26 8.24 -23.59
C GLU A 110 -6.35 8.87 -24.49
N ILE A 111 -7.28 9.66 -23.94
CA ILE A 111 -8.40 10.26 -24.72
C ILE A 111 -8.57 11.75 -24.42
N TRP A 112 -8.77 12.15 -23.16
CA TRP A 112 -9.14 13.54 -22.84
C TRP A 112 -8.00 14.52 -23.09
N LEU A 113 -6.80 14.25 -22.56
CA LEU A 113 -5.64 15.14 -22.68
C LEU A 113 -5.25 15.41 -24.17
N PRO A 114 -5.18 14.42 -25.08
CA PRO A 114 -4.90 14.69 -26.50
C PRO A 114 -5.98 15.54 -27.18
N LEU A 115 -7.27 15.29 -26.89
CA LEU A 115 -8.38 16.04 -27.46
C LEU A 115 -8.42 17.47 -26.92
N ILE A 116 -8.22 17.65 -25.62
CA ILE A 116 -8.29 18.95 -24.98
C ILE A 116 -7.10 19.83 -25.39
N VAL A 117 -5.93 19.26 -25.67
CA VAL A 117 -4.78 19.98 -26.26
C VAL A 117 -5.04 20.43 -27.70
N ASP A 118 -5.72 19.63 -28.52
CA ASP A 118 -6.16 20.06 -29.86
C ASP A 118 -7.22 21.18 -29.75
N TRP A 119 -8.30 20.94 -28.99
CA TRP A 119 -9.44 21.87 -28.88
C TRP A 119 -9.15 23.16 -28.11
N SER A 120 -8.15 23.19 -27.24
CA SER A 120 -7.69 24.41 -26.55
C SER A 120 -6.68 25.24 -27.34
N SER A 121 -6.27 24.80 -28.54
CA SER A 121 -5.39 25.58 -29.42
C SER A 121 -5.94 26.99 -29.68
N GLU A 122 -5.07 27.90 -30.08
CA GLU A 122 -5.51 29.23 -30.53
C GLU A 122 -6.52 29.07 -31.68
N ILE A 123 -7.59 29.87 -31.62
CA ILE A 123 -8.64 29.89 -32.63
C ILE A 123 -8.31 31.01 -33.61
N ASP A 124 -8.15 30.64 -34.86
CA ASP A 124 -7.89 31.54 -35.97
C ASP A 124 -9.09 31.63 -36.94
N GLU A 125 -8.88 32.34 -38.04
CA GLU A 125 -9.86 32.48 -39.12
C GLU A 125 -10.16 31.12 -39.80
N ASN A 126 -9.16 30.23 -39.91
CA ASN A 126 -9.27 28.91 -40.54
C ASN A 126 -9.96 27.85 -39.65
N THR A 127 -10.04 28.07 -38.34
CA THR A 127 -10.62 27.13 -37.38
C THR A 127 -12.09 26.86 -37.66
N SER A 128 -12.49 25.58 -37.71
CA SER A 128 -13.82 25.17 -38.16
C SER A 128 -14.95 25.58 -37.19
N PRO A 129 -16.21 25.72 -37.68
CA PRO A 129 -17.36 26.02 -36.83
C PRO A 129 -17.59 24.97 -35.74
N GLU A 130 -17.32 23.70 -36.03
CA GLU A 130 -17.44 22.60 -35.07
C GLU A 130 -16.43 22.75 -33.93
N LYS A 131 -15.15 23.01 -34.24
CA LYS A 131 -14.09 23.22 -33.22
C LYS A 131 -14.36 24.47 -32.38
N LYS A 132 -14.90 25.55 -32.99
CA LYS A 132 -15.41 26.74 -32.30
C LYS A 132 -16.53 26.38 -31.32
N LYS A 133 -17.56 25.64 -31.75
CA LYS A 133 -18.67 25.20 -30.88
C LYS A 133 -18.23 24.21 -29.79
N ILE A 134 -17.28 23.32 -30.06
CA ILE A 134 -16.71 22.42 -29.03
C ILE A 134 -16.05 23.26 -27.93
N ARG A 135 -15.25 24.28 -28.28
CA ARG A 135 -14.69 25.21 -27.28
C ARG A 135 -15.76 25.99 -26.53
N GLU A 136 -16.86 26.38 -27.18
CA GLU A 136 -17.99 27.02 -26.49
C GLU A 136 -18.68 26.09 -25.48
N ILE A 137 -18.84 24.80 -25.78
CA ILE A 137 -19.40 23.81 -24.84
C ILE A 137 -18.47 23.60 -23.64
N LEU A 138 -17.16 23.58 -23.86
CA LEU A 138 -16.16 23.39 -22.79
C LEU A 138 -15.97 24.67 -21.95
N GLY A 139 -15.93 25.84 -22.60
CA GLY A 139 -15.68 27.15 -21.99
C GLY A 139 -16.93 27.83 -21.41
N SER A 140 -18.15 27.45 -21.80
CA SER A 140 -19.38 27.91 -21.10
C SER A 140 -19.50 27.34 -19.68
N HIS A 141 -18.71 26.31 -19.38
CA HIS A 141 -18.55 25.74 -18.04
C HIS A 141 -17.30 26.26 -17.28
N ALA A 142 -16.50 27.15 -17.87
CA ALA A 142 -15.27 27.67 -17.26
C ALA A 142 -15.12 29.18 -17.50
N ASP A 143 -15.18 30.00 -16.44
CA ASP A 143 -15.00 31.46 -16.58
C ASP A 143 -13.65 31.79 -17.24
N ARG A 144 -13.63 32.71 -18.22
CA ARG A 144 -12.59 32.79 -19.27
C ARG A 144 -11.18 33.13 -18.77
N LYS A 145 -11.02 33.57 -17.51
CA LYS A 145 -9.70 33.74 -16.88
C LYS A 145 -9.13 32.45 -16.27
N ASN A 146 -9.99 31.45 -16.05
CA ASN A 146 -9.68 30.21 -15.36
C ASN A 146 -9.54 29.00 -16.30
N GLU A 147 -9.87 29.11 -17.61
CA GLU A 147 -9.69 28.01 -18.59
C GLU A 147 -8.31 27.35 -18.46
N ARG A 148 -7.24 28.15 -18.39
CA ARG A 148 -5.85 27.64 -18.27
C ARG A 148 -5.47 27.18 -16.85
N SER A 149 -6.26 27.52 -15.83
CA SER A 149 -6.10 27.03 -14.45
C SER A 149 -6.74 25.65 -14.31
N LEU A 150 -8.02 25.51 -14.67
CA LEU A 150 -8.81 24.28 -14.55
C LEU A 150 -8.19 23.11 -15.34
N MET A 151 -7.70 23.39 -16.55
CA MET A 151 -6.91 22.43 -17.36
C MET A 151 -5.65 21.95 -16.64
N CYS A 152 -4.97 22.86 -15.91
CA CYS A 152 -3.80 22.52 -15.11
C CYS A 152 -4.19 21.82 -13.80
N GLU A 153 -5.34 22.13 -13.19
CA GLU A 153 -5.83 21.47 -11.98
C GLU A 153 -6.12 19.98 -12.25
N LEU A 154 -6.96 19.67 -13.24
CA LEU A 154 -7.22 18.26 -13.62
C LEU A 154 -5.96 17.55 -14.15
N GLY A 155 -5.04 18.28 -14.79
CA GLY A 155 -3.74 17.75 -15.22
C GLY A 155 -2.77 17.47 -14.07
N ASN A 156 -2.73 18.33 -13.06
CA ASN A 156 -1.94 18.17 -11.85
C ASN A 156 -2.49 17.02 -10.99
N ASP A 157 -3.82 16.90 -10.87
CA ASP A 157 -4.48 15.76 -10.24
C ASP A 157 -4.15 14.46 -10.97
N ALA A 158 -4.19 14.44 -12.30
CA ALA A 158 -3.82 13.27 -13.09
C ALA A 158 -2.34 12.88 -12.91
N LEU A 159 -1.43 13.84 -12.96
CA LEU A 159 0.01 13.59 -12.75
C LEU A 159 0.32 13.17 -11.31
N SER A 160 -0.35 13.76 -10.32
CA SER A 160 -0.20 13.42 -8.90
C SER A 160 -0.72 12.01 -8.61
N ASN A 161 -1.90 11.65 -9.12
CA ASN A 161 -2.45 10.31 -8.93
C ASN A 161 -1.70 9.24 -9.74
N LEU A 162 -1.14 9.58 -10.91
CA LEU A 162 -0.21 8.68 -11.61
C LEU A 162 1.06 8.45 -10.77
N SER A 163 1.66 9.51 -10.23
CA SER A 163 2.85 9.42 -9.37
C SER A 163 2.56 8.62 -8.09
N PHE A 164 1.40 8.82 -7.47
CA PHE A 164 0.94 8.05 -6.31
C PHE A 164 0.78 6.55 -6.60
N ILE A 165 0.24 6.20 -7.78
CA ILE A 165 0.15 4.80 -8.23
C ILE A 165 1.55 4.21 -8.47
N LEU A 166 2.48 4.97 -9.05
CA LEU A 166 3.86 4.50 -9.28
C LEU A 166 4.63 4.32 -7.95
N ASP A 167 4.53 5.26 -7.00
CA ASP A 167 5.12 5.15 -5.67
C ASP A 167 4.53 3.98 -4.88
N THR A 168 3.21 3.88 -4.79
CA THR A 168 2.53 2.81 -4.03
C THR A 168 2.86 1.44 -4.63
N PHE A 169 2.77 1.27 -5.95
CA PHE A 169 3.04 -0.02 -6.59
C PHE A 169 4.53 -0.43 -6.52
N THR A 170 5.46 0.53 -6.51
CA THR A 170 6.88 0.22 -6.25
C THR A 170 7.15 -0.14 -4.80
N MET A 171 6.43 0.44 -3.83
CA MET A 171 6.47 0.00 -2.43
C MET A 171 5.87 -1.39 -2.23
N GLU A 172 4.74 -1.70 -2.87
CA GLU A 172 4.09 -3.02 -2.83
C GLU A 172 4.99 -4.14 -3.36
N MET A 173 5.67 -3.90 -4.49
CA MET A 173 6.55 -4.87 -5.14
C MET A 173 7.94 -4.97 -4.48
N SER A 174 8.33 -4.01 -3.64
CA SER A 174 9.64 -3.98 -2.98
C SER A 174 9.68 -4.81 -1.70
N SER A 175 10.84 -5.41 -1.40
CA SER A 175 11.06 -6.16 -0.15
C SER A 175 12.49 -5.94 0.36
N PRO A 176 12.68 -5.54 1.64
CA PRO A 176 13.98 -5.12 2.18
C PRO A 176 14.96 -6.27 2.42
N VAL A 177 14.57 -7.50 2.09
CA VAL A 177 15.42 -8.71 2.19
C VAL A 177 15.66 -9.39 0.84
N THR A 178 15.08 -8.91 -0.26
CA THR A 178 15.26 -9.50 -1.60
C THR A 178 15.68 -8.48 -2.66
N ARG A 179 14.84 -7.48 -2.95
CA ARG A 179 15.08 -6.40 -3.91
C ARG A 179 14.14 -5.22 -3.71
N TYR A 180 14.64 -4.04 -4.04
CA TYR A 180 13.86 -2.81 -4.17
C TYR A 180 13.54 -2.54 -5.64
N PHE A 181 12.44 -1.85 -5.90
CA PHE A 181 12.06 -1.29 -7.20
C PHE A 181 11.84 0.21 -7.10
N TRP A 182 12.11 0.95 -8.17
CA TRP A 182 11.64 2.32 -8.36
C TRP A 182 11.46 2.65 -9.85
N PHE A 183 10.70 3.70 -10.12
CA PHE A 183 10.69 4.37 -11.41
C PHE A 183 11.61 5.60 -11.37
N GLU A 184 12.36 5.84 -12.44
CA GLU A 184 12.98 7.14 -12.71
C GLU A 184 12.06 7.99 -13.60
N GLU A 185 12.46 9.25 -13.83
CA GLU A 185 11.66 10.23 -14.56
C GLU A 185 11.40 9.83 -16.03
N GLN A 186 10.36 10.44 -16.58
CA GLN A 186 9.67 10.02 -17.79
C GLN A 186 10.31 10.64 -19.05
N SER A 187 10.60 9.82 -20.06
CA SER A 187 10.73 10.34 -21.42
C SER A 187 9.37 10.36 -22.13
N ILE A 188 9.15 11.37 -22.97
CA ILE A 188 8.02 11.41 -23.90
C ILE A 188 8.61 11.21 -25.29
N GLU A 189 8.37 10.05 -25.90
CA GLU A 189 9.02 9.64 -27.14
C GLU A 189 8.01 9.35 -28.24
N ILE A 190 8.46 9.46 -29.50
CA ILE A 190 7.66 9.01 -30.65
C ILE A 190 7.80 7.48 -30.75
N GLY A 191 6.94 6.80 -29.99
CA GLY A 191 6.80 5.36 -29.93
C GLY A 191 6.33 4.72 -31.24
N LYS A 192 6.26 3.39 -31.22
CA LYS A 192 6.08 2.57 -32.42
C LYS A 192 4.73 2.87 -33.09
N LYS A 193 4.78 3.21 -34.39
CA LYS A 193 3.67 3.65 -35.27
C LYS A 193 3.32 5.16 -35.15
N ASN A 194 4.28 6.02 -34.81
CA ASN A 194 4.10 7.48 -34.66
C ASN A 194 3.05 7.82 -33.59
N ARG A 195 3.24 7.25 -32.40
CA ARG A 195 2.46 7.53 -31.18
C ARG A 195 3.31 8.25 -30.16
N ILE A 196 2.68 8.99 -29.26
CA ILE A 196 3.38 9.65 -28.16
C ILE A 196 3.41 8.67 -26.98
N ASP A 197 4.49 7.93 -26.78
CA ASP A 197 4.60 7.00 -25.65
C ASP A 197 5.27 7.72 -24.46
N ARG A 198 4.57 7.77 -23.31
CA ARG A 198 5.18 8.16 -22.03
C ARG A 198 5.94 6.94 -21.49
N ILE A 199 7.26 6.97 -21.53
CA ILE A 199 8.09 5.85 -21.06
C ILE A 199 8.50 6.13 -19.62
N VAL A 200 8.35 5.12 -18.75
CA VAL A 200 8.89 5.12 -17.39
C VAL A 200 10.00 4.06 -17.29
N ASN A 201 11.17 4.46 -16.81
CA ASN A 201 12.30 3.56 -16.62
C ASN A 201 12.19 2.89 -15.25
N LEU A 202 11.97 1.57 -15.23
CA LEU A 202 11.87 0.74 -14.04
C LEU A 202 13.23 0.10 -13.73
N TYR A 203 13.69 0.28 -12.50
CA TYR A 203 14.92 -0.30 -11.99
C TYR A 203 14.68 -1.16 -10.75
N ALA A 204 15.58 -2.13 -10.53
CA ALA A 204 15.69 -2.86 -9.29
C ALA A 204 17.15 -3.03 -8.85
N ILE A 205 17.36 -3.10 -7.53
CA ILE A 205 18.64 -3.47 -6.88
C ILE A 205 18.38 -4.50 -5.78
N LYS A 206 19.42 -5.27 -5.43
CA LYS A 206 19.44 -6.01 -4.15
C LYS A 206 19.74 -5.03 -3.00
N PRO A 207 19.16 -5.20 -1.80
CA PRO A 207 19.47 -4.33 -0.66
C PRO A 207 20.96 -4.39 -0.28
N PRO A 208 21.63 -3.26 0.00
CA PRO A 208 23.00 -3.27 0.48
C PRO A 208 23.11 -4.01 1.81
N CYS A 209 23.94 -5.05 1.88
CA CYS A 209 24.11 -5.88 3.06
C CYS A 209 25.43 -5.56 3.77
N ILE A 210 25.37 -5.35 5.08
CA ILE A 210 26.53 -5.34 5.98
C ILE A 210 26.50 -6.56 6.89
N HIS A 211 27.61 -6.86 7.55
CA HIS A 211 27.66 -7.81 8.67
C HIS A 211 27.87 -7.02 9.96
N ILE A 212 27.15 -7.41 11.00
CA ILE A 212 27.16 -6.78 12.33
C ILE A 212 27.23 -7.86 13.40
N GLU A 213 28.00 -7.62 14.46
CA GLU A 213 28.02 -8.48 15.63
C GLU A 213 26.97 -8.02 16.65
N LEU A 214 26.05 -8.92 17.00
CA LEU A 214 24.99 -8.70 17.98
C LEU A 214 24.88 -9.93 18.88
N ASP A 215 24.89 -9.71 20.20
CA ASP A 215 24.87 -10.77 21.22
C ASP A 215 26.03 -11.79 21.06
N GLY A 216 27.19 -11.35 20.53
CA GLY A 216 28.32 -12.22 20.18
C GLY A 216 28.14 -13.04 18.90
N ILE A 217 27.09 -12.77 18.12
CA ILE A 217 26.75 -13.49 16.88
C ILE A 217 26.79 -12.53 15.70
N ILE A 218 27.72 -12.75 14.77
CA ILE A 218 27.79 -12.02 13.50
C ILE A 218 26.59 -12.41 12.62
N ARG A 219 25.82 -11.41 12.15
CA ARG A 219 24.63 -11.59 11.31
C ARG A 219 24.59 -10.57 10.17
N PRO A 220 24.00 -10.93 9.01
CA PRO A 220 23.71 -9.96 7.97
C PRO A 220 22.62 -8.98 8.40
N ALA A 221 22.77 -7.71 8.00
CA ALA A 221 21.74 -6.68 8.11
C ALA A 221 21.69 -5.86 6.81
N LEU A 222 20.48 -5.63 6.30
CA LEU A 222 20.24 -5.05 4.98
C LEU A 222 19.73 -3.61 5.12
N ARG A 223 20.36 -2.65 4.45
CA ARG A 223 20.02 -1.22 4.52
C ARG A 223 18.66 -0.98 3.86
N ILE A 224 17.79 -0.24 4.54
CA ILE A 224 16.40 -0.02 4.09
C ILE A 224 16.35 1.16 3.11
N ALA A 225 15.97 0.91 1.86
CA ALA A 225 15.80 1.96 0.86
C ALA A 225 14.50 2.75 1.08
N LYS A 226 14.52 4.04 0.69
CA LYS A 226 13.35 4.94 0.71
C LYS A 226 12.69 4.91 -0.68
N ILE A 227 11.55 4.25 -0.80
CA ILE A 227 10.95 3.92 -2.10
C ILE A 227 10.11 5.07 -2.67
N GLY A 228 10.14 5.19 -4.00
CA GLY A 228 9.27 6.04 -4.82
C GLY A 228 9.97 6.64 -6.04
N LEU A 229 9.22 7.39 -6.84
CA LEU A 229 9.64 8.01 -8.09
C LEU A 229 10.88 8.91 -7.89
N GLY A 230 11.95 8.63 -8.63
CA GLY A 230 13.21 9.38 -8.58
C GLY A 230 14.10 9.15 -7.34
N LYS A 231 13.62 8.43 -6.31
CA LYS A 231 14.32 8.25 -5.01
C LYS A 231 15.42 7.17 -5.06
N LYS A 232 16.14 7.11 -6.18
CA LYS A 232 17.22 6.16 -6.43
C LYS A 232 18.34 6.35 -5.42
N ASP A 233 18.81 5.23 -4.87
CA ASP A 233 19.88 5.17 -3.87
C ASP A 233 19.62 6.05 -2.62
N GLU A 234 18.37 6.46 -2.38
CA GLU A 234 17.93 7.01 -1.10
C GLU A 234 17.66 5.90 -0.08
N PHE A 235 18.05 6.14 1.17
CA PHE A 235 17.88 5.20 2.28
C PHE A 235 17.10 5.83 3.43
N ILE A 236 16.31 5.03 4.13
CA ILE A 236 15.58 5.46 5.31
C ILE A 236 16.58 5.76 6.42
N LYS A 237 16.48 6.97 6.97
CA LYS A 237 17.20 7.40 8.17
C LYS A 237 16.22 7.76 9.27
N MET A 238 16.67 7.65 10.51
CA MET A 238 15.89 8.05 11.69
C MET A 238 16.76 8.74 12.72
N GLN A 239 16.18 9.70 13.43
CA GLN A 239 16.76 10.31 14.62
C GLN A 239 16.55 9.39 15.82
N LEU A 240 17.48 9.40 16.77
CA LEU A 240 17.27 8.76 18.06
C LEU A 240 16.29 9.58 18.92
N PRO A 241 15.41 8.95 19.71
CA PRO A 241 14.66 9.65 20.74
C PRO A 241 15.61 10.21 21.80
N ALA A 242 15.34 11.42 22.29
CA ALA A 242 16.16 12.07 23.31
C ALA A 242 16.20 11.23 24.61
N ASP A 243 17.39 11.12 25.20
CA ASP A 243 17.67 10.20 26.32
C ASP A 243 17.22 10.72 27.69
N GLY A 244 16.37 11.75 27.73
CA GLY A 244 15.80 12.36 28.94
C GLY A 244 16.78 13.18 29.78
N SER A 245 18.09 12.96 29.64
CA SER A 245 19.17 13.62 30.40
C SER A 245 19.75 14.87 29.73
N SER A 246 19.56 15.04 28.41
CA SER A 246 20.07 16.17 27.63
C SER A 246 18.94 16.94 26.95
N SER A 247 18.88 18.26 27.17
CA SER A 247 17.89 19.15 26.55
C SER A 247 18.10 19.38 25.04
N SER A 248 19.28 19.03 24.50
CA SER A 248 19.54 18.99 23.07
C SER A 248 18.95 17.72 22.43
N GLN A 249 17.86 17.87 21.66
CA GLN A 249 17.47 16.86 20.68
C GLN A 249 18.55 16.75 19.61
N THR A 250 19.07 15.55 19.37
CA THR A 250 20.08 15.31 18.32
C THR A 250 19.41 15.36 16.95
N THR A 251 19.82 16.29 16.10
CA THR A 251 19.41 16.36 14.68
C THR A 251 20.15 15.39 13.77
N GLU A 252 21.11 14.61 14.30
CA GLU A 252 21.82 13.57 13.55
C GLU A 252 20.87 12.39 13.22
N GLU A 253 20.79 12.05 11.93
CA GLU A 253 19.96 10.95 11.45
C GLU A 253 20.81 9.75 11.02
N TYR A 254 20.42 8.56 11.47
CA TYR A 254 21.18 7.33 11.27
C TYR A 254 20.47 6.39 10.29
N ASP A 255 21.25 5.75 9.42
CA ASP A 255 20.74 4.75 8.48
C ASP A 255 20.05 3.57 9.20
N VAL A 256 18.89 3.16 8.69
CA VAL A 256 18.14 2.02 9.20
C VAL A 256 18.47 0.75 8.41
N TYR A 257 18.71 -0.35 9.12
CA TYR A 257 18.99 -1.69 8.58
C TYR A 257 18.02 -2.71 9.17
N ILE A 258 17.73 -3.81 8.47
CA ILE A 258 16.89 -4.91 8.96
C ILE A 258 17.59 -6.26 8.87
N GLN A 259 17.44 -7.10 9.90
CA GLN A 259 17.88 -8.50 9.85
C GLN A 259 16.82 -9.35 9.12
N SER A 260 17.22 -10.33 8.29
CA SER A 260 16.24 -11.17 7.56
C SER A 260 15.27 -11.93 8.48
N HIS A 261 15.69 -12.26 9.71
CA HIS A 261 14.80 -12.84 10.71
C HIS A 261 13.76 -11.85 11.26
N ALA A 262 14.08 -10.55 11.31
CA ALA A 262 13.12 -9.53 11.71
C ALA A 262 11.98 -9.41 10.70
N TRP A 263 12.31 -9.50 9.41
CA TRP A 263 11.34 -9.60 8.31
C TRP A 263 10.51 -10.89 8.42
N GLN A 264 11.14 -12.05 8.58
CA GLN A 264 10.40 -13.31 8.79
C GLN A 264 9.38 -13.21 9.95
N ARG A 265 9.76 -12.64 11.09
CA ARG A 265 8.83 -12.45 12.25
C ARG A 265 7.73 -11.42 12.01
N PHE A 266 7.91 -10.52 11.06
CA PHE A 266 6.87 -9.60 10.58
C PHE A 266 5.86 -10.35 9.70
N GLU A 267 6.33 -11.16 8.74
CA GLU A 267 5.47 -11.96 7.86
C GLU A 267 4.67 -13.05 8.59
N GLU A 268 5.28 -13.70 9.59
CA GLU A 268 4.64 -14.74 10.43
C GLU A 268 3.44 -14.25 11.24
N ARG A 269 3.27 -12.94 11.39
CA ARG A 269 2.28 -12.30 12.30
C ARG A 269 1.36 -11.31 11.60
N ILE A 270 1.86 -10.60 10.60
CA ILE A 270 1.05 -9.79 9.69
C ILE A 270 0.63 -10.69 8.51
N ASP A 271 -0.01 -11.81 8.88
CA ASP A 271 -0.14 -13.02 8.07
C ASP A 271 -1.44 -13.06 7.24
N GLY A 272 -2.54 -12.49 7.76
CA GLY A 272 -3.85 -12.46 7.10
C GLY A 272 -4.00 -11.48 5.93
N VAL A 273 -3.04 -10.56 5.73
CA VAL A 273 -3.05 -9.57 4.63
C VAL A 273 -2.19 -10.01 3.45
N THR A 274 -2.40 -9.41 2.28
CA THR A 274 -1.55 -9.64 1.09
C THR A 274 -0.11 -9.16 1.32
N GLU A 275 0.83 -9.77 0.60
CA GLU A 275 2.24 -9.35 0.62
C GLU A 275 2.43 -7.92 0.11
N LEU A 276 1.78 -7.57 -1.00
CA LEU A 276 1.80 -6.22 -1.57
C LEU A 276 1.42 -5.16 -0.52
N ALA A 277 0.27 -5.32 0.15
CA ALA A 277 -0.16 -4.38 1.18
C ALA A 277 0.77 -4.35 2.40
N ARG A 278 1.27 -5.52 2.84
CA ARG A 278 2.24 -5.61 3.94
C ARG A 278 3.54 -4.86 3.63
N ASN A 279 4.03 -4.98 2.39
CA ASN A 279 5.24 -4.30 1.92
C ASN A 279 5.02 -2.77 1.85
N ALA A 280 3.91 -2.33 1.26
CA ALA A 280 3.58 -0.91 1.18
C ALA A 280 3.49 -0.26 2.57
N PHE A 281 2.71 -0.85 3.48
CA PHE A 281 2.57 -0.32 4.83
C PHE A 281 3.84 -0.46 5.69
N PHE A 282 4.79 -1.34 5.36
CA PHE A 282 6.11 -1.34 5.97
C PHE A 282 6.92 -0.09 5.60
N PHE A 283 6.99 0.26 4.32
CA PHE A 283 7.69 1.48 3.88
C PHE A 283 6.98 2.74 4.38
N PHE A 284 5.64 2.81 4.32
CA PHE A 284 4.90 3.93 4.92
C PHE A 284 5.10 4.04 6.43
N SER A 285 5.13 2.91 7.17
CA SER A 285 5.41 2.93 8.61
C SER A 285 6.76 3.54 8.91
N LEU A 286 7.83 3.06 8.27
CA LEU A 286 9.19 3.56 8.49
C LEU A 286 9.42 4.98 7.99
N ALA A 287 8.71 5.44 6.95
CA ALA A 287 8.84 6.80 6.43
C ALA A 287 8.13 7.86 7.30
N ASN A 288 7.08 7.48 8.05
CA ASN A 288 6.21 8.43 8.75
C ASN A 288 6.23 8.32 10.29
N ASN A 289 6.77 7.24 10.86
CA ASN A 289 6.84 7.08 12.33
C ASN A 289 8.21 7.40 12.90
N LYS A 290 8.23 7.90 14.14
CA LYS A 290 9.45 8.16 14.91
C LYS A 290 9.83 6.97 15.79
N LEU A 291 11.13 6.78 15.96
CA LEU A 291 11.72 5.86 16.94
C LEU A 291 11.46 6.39 18.36
N PHE A 292 11.07 5.53 19.31
CA PHE A 292 10.88 5.90 20.72
C PHE A 292 11.42 4.82 21.67
N ARG A 293 11.74 5.20 22.92
CA ARG A 293 12.18 4.24 23.96
C ARG A 293 10.99 3.72 24.77
N PHE A 294 10.95 2.41 25.01
CA PHE A 294 10.02 1.75 25.91
C PHE A 294 10.75 0.61 26.63
N ASN A 295 10.76 0.61 27.97
CA ASN A 295 11.49 -0.36 28.79
C ASN A 295 12.93 -0.60 28.27
N GLN A 296 13.68 0.51 28.09
CA GLN A 296 15.03 0.59 27.49
C GLN A 296 15.15 0.17 26.00
N THR A 297 14.21 -0.61 25.46
CA THR A 297 14.15 -1.02 24.05
C THR A 297 13.78 0.16 23.15
N LEU A 298 14.39 0.29 21.97
CA LEU A 298 13.93 1.21 20.94
C LEU A 298 12.83 0.55 20.10
N LEU A 299 11.71 1.24 19.89
CA LEU A 299 10.55 0.77 19.14
C LEU A 299 10.20 1.74 17.99
N ILE A 300 9.81 1.18 16.85
CA ILE A 300 9.15 1.90 15.75
C ILE A 300 7.75 1.31 15.57
N PRO A 301 6.67 2.09 15.64
CA PRO A 301 5.33 1.61 15.32
C PRO A 301 5.23 1.05 13.89
N TYR A 302 4.51 -0.07 13.75
CA TYR A 302 4.01 -0.55 12.46
C TYR A 302 2.50 -0.28 12.39
N ILE A 303 2.11 0.53 11.41
CA ILE A 303 0.75 0.97 11.15
C ILE A 303 0.34 0.48 9.76
N PHE A 304 -0.79 -0.21 9.68
CA PHE A 304 -1.41 -0.68 8.45
C PHE A 304 -2.70 0.12 8.24
N ASP A 305 -2.77 0.88 7.15
CA ASP A 305 -3.75 1.95 6.98
C ASP A 305 -3.76 2.91 8.19
N THR A 306 -4.79 2.83 9.04
CA THR A 306 -5.00 3.64 10.24
C THR A 306 -4.79 2.85 11.54
N LEU A 307 -4.45 1.56 11.43
CA LEU A 307 -4.48 0.59 12.53
C LEU A 307 -3.07 0.23 12.98
N LYS A 308 -2.74 0.46 14.26
CA LYS A 308 -1.44 0.06 14.81
C LYS A 308 -1.45 -1.44 15.11
N LEU A 309 -0.65 -2.22 14.37
CA LEU A 309 -0.64 -3.68 14.47
C LEU A 309 0.57 -4.24 15.22
N GLY A 310 1.61 -3.44 15.44
CA GLY A 310 2.80 -3.87 16.15
C GLY A 310 3.91 -2.83 16.19
N TYR A 311 5.12 -3.30 16.48
CA TYR A 311 6.34 -2.49 16.51
C TYR A 311 7.53 -3.29 15.99
N PHE A 312 8.49 -2.64 15.34
CA PHE A 312 9.84 -3.20 15.18
C PHE A 312 10.70 -2.80 16.39
N THR A 313 11.38 -3.76 17.00
CA THR A 313 12.44 -3.48 17.98
C THR A 313 13.73 -3.14 17.24
N ALA A 314 14.46 -2.14 17.74
CA ALA A 314 15.74 -1.74 17.20
C ALA A 314 16.85 -1.69 18.26
N ASP A 315 18.07 -2.02 17.82
CA ASP A 315 19.31 -1.72 18.55
C ASP A 315 20.00 -0.53 17.86
N PHE A 316 20.83 0.23 18.60
CA PHE A 316 21.67 1.29 18.04
C PHE A 316 23.15 0.97 18.30
N GLN A 317 23.92 0.81 17.22
CA GLN A 317 25.32 0.37 17.26
C GLN A 317 26.07 0.96 16.07
N ASP A 318 27.32 1.38 16.26
CA ASP A 318 28.22 1.88 15.20
C ASP A 318 27.60 2.95 14.27
N LYS A 319 26.80 3.88 14.85
CA LYS A 319 26.00 4.89 14.13
C LYS A 319 24.96 4.32 13.14
N LYS A 320 24.34 3.18 13.48
CA LYS A 320 23.29 2.50 12.68
C LYS A 320 22.13 2.08 13.57
N ILE A 321 20.91 2.13 13.02
CA ILE A 321 19.69 1.63 13.68
C ILE A 321 19.35 0.27 13.05
N ILE A 322 19.25 -0.77 13.86
CA ILE A 322 19.16 -2.16 13.39
C ILE A 322 17.86 -2.81 13.85
N LEU A 323 16.94 -3.09 12.93
CA LEU A 323 15.65 -3.73 13.23
C LEU A 323 15.85 -5.24 13.43
N ARG A 324 15.48 -5.74 14.61
CA ARG A 324 15.82 -7.11 15.07
C ARG A 324 14.64 -8.07 15.18
N THR A 325 13.46 -7.58 15.54
CA THR A 325 12.23 -8.37 15.41
C THR A 325 11.01 -7.47 15.26
N CYS A 326 9.96 -7.98 14.61
CA CYS A 326 8.62 -7.44 14.76
C CYS A 326 7.94 -8.08 15.98
N LEU A 327 7.36 -7.23 16.82
CA LEU A 327 6.44 -7.58 17.89
C LEU A 327 5.03 -7.21 17.44
N PHE A 328 4.11 -8.18 17.44
CA PHE A 328 2.67 -7.88 17.31
C PHE A 328 2.18 -7.13 18.54
N ILE A 329 1.15 -6.29 18.39
CA ILE A 329 0.71 -5.33 19.42
C ILE A 329 0.39 -5.97 20.79
N THR A 330 -0.02 -7.24 20.84
CA THR A 330 -0.31 -7.96 22.10
C THR A 330 0.93 -8.49 22.84
N ALA A 331 2.12 -8.50 22.23
CA ALA A 331 3.31 -9.17 22.76
C ALA A 331 3.92 -8.43 23.97
N ASN A 332 4.42 -9.15 24.97
CA ASN A 332 4.85 -8.56 26.27
C ASN A 332 5.96 -7.48 26.20
N GLY A 333 6.64 -7.31 25.06
CA GLY A 333 7.61 -6.23 24.84
C GLY A 333 7.01 -4.93 24.28
N THR A 334 5.69 -4.84 24.12
CA THR A 334 4.99 -3.64 23.64
C THR A 334 4.22 -2.95 24.79
N PRO A 335 3.91 -1.65 24.67
CA PRO A 335 3.09 -0.95 25.67
C PRO A 335 1.72 -1.59 25.88
N GLU A 336 1.03 -1.96 24.80
CA GLU A 336 -0.29 -2.59 24.85
C GLU A 336 -0.23 -4.03 25.36
N GLY A 337 0.80 -4.79 24.98
CA GLY A 337 1.00 -6.17 25.42
C GLY A 337 1.40 -6.28 26.89
N GLN A 338 2.06 -5.26 27.44
CA GLN A 338 2.27 -5.11 28.89
C GLN A 338 0.94 -4.84 29.61
N ARG A 339 0.11 -3.89 29.15
CA ARG A 339 -1.23 -3.66 29.74
C ARG A 339 -2.11 -4.90 29.68
N LEU A 340 -2.13 -5.59 28.53
CA LEU A 340 -2.86 -6.85 28.38
C LEU A 340 -2.41 -7.89 29.40
N ASN A 341 -1.10 -8.02 29.65
CA ASN A 341 -0.57 -8.90 30.69
C ASN A 341 -1.01 -8.44 32.10
N GLN A 342 -1.06 -7.14 32.38
CA GLN A 342 -1.56 -6.61 33.66
C GLN A 342 -3.06 -6.88 33.88
N TYR A 343 -3.89 -6.84 32.83
CA TYR A 343 -5.34 -7.10 32.91
C TYR A 343 -5.74 -8.58 32.90
N THR A 344 -4.87 -9.51 32.48
CA THR A 344 -5.23 -10.92 32.22
C THR A 344 -4.20 -11.95 32.71
N GLY A 345 -3.09 -11.48 33.27
CA GLY A 345 -1.91 -12.27 33.57
C GLY A 345 -1.23 -12.94 32.36
N LEU A 346 -1.68 -12.71 31.12
CA LEU A 346 -1.27 -13.48 29.93
C LEU A 346 0.22 -13.34 29.61
N LYS A 347 0.95 -14.45 29.78
CA LYS A 347 2.38 -14.59 29.49
C LYS A 347 2.61 -14.97 28.02
N LYS A 348 3.88 -14.99 27.61
CA LYS A 348 4.33 -15.19 26.22
C LYS A 348 3.89 -16.54 25.60
N LEU A 349 3.73 -17.60 26.40
CA LEU A 349 3.28 -18.90 25.91
C LEU A 349 1.77 -18.93 25.72
N ASP A 350 1.03 -18.41 26.70
CA ASP A 350 -0.43 -18.25 26.70
C ASP A 350 -0.90 -17.51 25.43
N LYS A 351 -0.23 -16.39 25.11
CA LYS A 351 -0.53 -15.57 23.92
C LYS A 351 -0.25 -16.30 22.59
N LYS A 352 0.66 -17.27 22.58
CA LYS A 352 0.89 -18.17 21.42
C LYS A 352 -0.13 -19.29 21.34
N TYR A 353 -0.49 -19.88 22.48
CA TYR A 353 -1.51 -20.93 22.57
C TYR A 353 -2.87 -20.42 22.08
N LEU A 354 -3.24 -19.20 22.49
CA LEU A 354 -4.44 -18.49 22.04
C LEU A 354 -4.29 -17.86 20.63
N VAL A 355 -3.14 -18.03 19.97
CA VAL A 355 -2.78 -17.46 18.64
C VAL A 355 -2.83 -15.91 18.55
N ILE A 356 -3.11 -15.22 19.66
CA ILE A 356 -3.23 -13.76 19.73
C ILE A 356 -1.90 -13.00 19.57
N ASP A 357 -0.77 -13.66 19.30
CA ASP A 357 0.48 -13.02 18.82
C ASP A 357 0.53 -12.83 17.29
N LYS A 358 -0.59 -13.06 16.59
CA LYS A 358 -0.79 -12.85 15.15
C LYS A 358 -2.05 -12.04 14.82
N LEU A 359 -2.09 -11.47 13.61
CA LEU A 359 -3.21 -10.70 13.08
C LEU A 359 -4.39 -11.58 12.64
N SER A 360 -4.12 -12.75 12.03
CA SER A 360 -5.14 -13.72 11.60
C SER A 360 -6.20 -14.03 12.66
N ALA A 361 -5.80 -14.17 13.92
CA ALA A 361 -6.68 -14.45 15.06
C ALA A 361 -7.79 -13.40 15.28
N PHE A 362 -7.55 -12.16 14.88
CA PHE A 362 -8.49 -11.04 15.02
C PHE A 362 -9.34 -10.85 13.76
N MET A 363 -8.77 -11.13 12.58
CA MET A 363 -9.43 -10.95 11.28
C MET A 363 -10.56 -11.95 11.01
N ALA A 364 -10.55 -13.11 11.67
CA ALA A 364 -11.55 -14.17 11.51
C ALA A 364 -12.49 -14.33 12.73
N SER A 365 -12.45 -13.40 13.68
CA SER A 365 -13.10 -13.53 14.99
C SER A 365 -14.30 -12.59 15.19
N ASP A 366 -15.29 -13.05 15.98
CA ASP A 366 -16.42 -12.26 16.46
C ASP A 366 -16.18 -11.55 17.80
N ILE A 367 -14.92 -11.43 18.29
CA ILE A 367 -14.57 -10.71 19.53
C ILE A 367 -15.24 -9.34 19.69
N ARG A 368 -15.45 -8.60 18.60
CA ARG A 368 -16.15 -7.30 18.61
C ARG A 368 -17.61 -7.41 19.08
N SER A 369 -18.25 -8.56 18.81
CA SER A 369 -19.61 -8.89 19.21
C SER A 369 -19.70 -9.39 20.67
N ASN A 370 -18.58 -9.66 21.33
CA ASN A 370 -18.51 -10.07 22.73
C ASN A 370 -18.01 -8.89 23.61
N PRO A 371 -18.89 -8.17 24.34
CA PRO A 371 -18.51 -6.93 25.03
C PRO A 371 -17.39 -7.10 26.07
N GLN A 372 -17.34 -8.23 26.76
CA GLN A 372 -16.32 -8.52 27.78
C GLN A 372 -14.93 -8.71 27.14
N THR A 373 -14.84 -9.49 26.07
CA THR A 373 -13.58 -9.72 25.34
C THR A 373 -13.12 -8.46 24.61
N ALA A 374 -14.04 -7.74 23.96
CA ALA A 374 -13.76 -6.43 23.37
C ALA A 374 -13.24 -5.44 24.43
N GLY A 375 -13.85 -5.40 25.61
CA GLY A 375 -13.44 -4.55 26.73
C GLY A 375 -11.98 -4.77 27.16
N ILE A 376 -11.54 -6.02 27.29
CA ILE A 376 -10.15 -6.38 27.64
C ILE A 376 -9.16 -5.81 26.60
N PHE A 377 -9.45 -5.98 25.30
CA PHE A 377 -8.58 -5.44 24.24
C PHE A 377 -8.61 -3.90 24.18
N ILE A 378 -9.76 -3.26 24.40
CA ILE A 378 -9.88 -1.80 24.45
C ILE A 378 -9.07 -1.22 25.63
N GLN A 379 -9.23 -1.76 26.84
CA GLN A 379 -8.52 -1.31 28.05
C GLN A 379 -7.00 -1.53 27.94
N SER A 380 -6.56 -2.58 27.24
CA SER A 380 -5.15 -2.82 26.94
C SER A 380 -4.55 -1.79 25.95
N GLY A 381 -5.39 -1.10 25.17
CA GLY A 381 -4.99 -0.22 24.07
C GLY A 381 -4.93 -0.92 22.70
N CYS A 382 -5.36 -2.18 22.60
CA CYS A 382 -5.42 -2.98 21.37
C CYS A 382 -6.70 -2.73 20.54
N LYS A 383 -7.39 -1.58 20.72
CA LYS A 383 -8.71 -1.32 20.09
C LYS A 383 -8.70 -1.50 18.57
N ASP A 384 -7.57 -1.21 17.94
CA ASP A 384 -7.42 -1.17 16.48
C ASP A 384 -7.66 -2.56 15.86
N LEU A 385 -7.36 -3.62 16.60
CA LEU A 385 -7.65 -5.00 16.19
C LEU A 385 -9.16 -5.29 16.06
N LEU A 386 -10.01 -4.54 16.77
CA LEU A 386 -11.48 -4.64 16.68
C LEU A 386 -12.06 -3.81 15.52
N ASN A 387 -11.24 -2.94 14.91
CA ASN A 387 -11.61 -2.09 13.79
C ASN A 387 -11.18 -2.67 12.43
N MET A 388 -10.65 -3.89 12.42
CA MET A 388 -10.28 -4.66 11.21
C MET A 388 -11.51 -5.02 10.36
N THR A 389 -12.04 -4.07 9.58
CA THR A 389 -13.21 -4.27 8.70
C THR A 389 -12.86 -4.49 7.23
N THR A 390 -11.61 -4.20 6.82
CA THR A 390 -11.18 -4.02 5.42
C THR A 390 -11.24 -5.30 4.56
N PRO A 391 -12.24 -5.47 3.67
CA PRO A 391 -12.42 -6.74 2.93
C PRO A 391 -11.51 -6.89 1.70
N MET A 392 -10.85 -5.81 1.28
CA MET A 392 -10.11 -5.73 0.02
C MET A 392 -8.65 -6.19 0.11
N LEU A 393 -8.04 -6.19 1.30
CA LEU A 393 -6.62 -6.55 1.49
C LEU A 393 -6.44 -7.92 2.16
N LEU A 394 -7.54 -8.67 2.33
CA LEU A 394 -7.56 -10.03 2.88
C LEU A 394 -6.99 -11.04 1.87
N LYS A 395 -6.17 -11.99 2.34
CA LYS A 395 -5.92 -13.23 1.58
C LYS A 395 -7.22 -14.04 1.51
N LYS A 396 -7.89 -14.05 0.36
CA LYS A 396 -9.19 -14.72 0.20
C LYS A 396 -9.02 -16.22 -0.08
N LYS A 397 -9.72 -17.03 0.73
CA LYS A 397 -10.12 -18.45 0.58
C LYS A 397 -9.26 -19.60 1.14
N ASP A 398 -7.93 -19.62 1.01
CA ASP A 398 -7.20 -20.91 1.14
C ASP A 398 -6.46 -21.15 2.48
N PHE A 399 -6.82 -20.42 3.55
CA PHE A 399 -6.26 -20.64 4.90
C PHE A 399 -7.35 -20.88 5.93
N GLU A 400 -7.17 -21.93 6.75
CA GLU A 400 -7.79 -22.05 8.06
C GLU A 400 -7.21 -20.96 8.98
N LEU A 401 -7.79 -19.77 8.90
CA LEU A 401 -7.49 -18.68 9.83
C LEU A 401 -7.99 -19.11 11.22
N HIS A 402 -7.07 -19.52 12.10
CA HIS A 402 -7.37 -19.81 13.51
C HIS A 402 -7.97 -18.56 14.16
N SER A 403 -9.29 -18.51 14.29
CA SER A 403 -10.01 -17.39 14.89
C SER A 403 -9.96 -17.47 16.41
N LEU A 404 -9.86 -16.32 17.07
CA LEU A 404 -10.03 -16.23 18.51
C LEU A 404 -11.51 -16.41 18.87
N ASP A 405 -11.90 -17.58 19.39
CA ASP A 405 -13.24 -17.77 19.98
C ASP A 405 -13.33 -17.01 21.32
N PRO A 406 -14.25 -16.04 21.47
CA PRO A 406 -14.39 -15.25 22.70
C PRO A 406 -14.73 -16.09 23.94
N LYS A 407 -15.46 -17.20 23.77
CA LYS A 407 -15.84 -18.10 24.88
C LYS A 407 -14.65 -18.92 25.34
N GLN A 408 -13.86 -19.46 24.40
CA GLN A 408 -12.63 -20.18 24.73
C GLN A 408 -11.60 -19.25 25.38
N PHE A 409 -11.48 -18.01 24.89
CA PHE A 409 -10.62 -16.99 25.50
C PHE A 409 -11.01 -16.69 26.95
N LEU A 410 -12.28 -16.39 27.22
CA LEU A 410 -12.75 -16.10 28.59
C LEU A 410 -12.66 -17.32 29.52
N HIS A 411 -12.92 -18.53 29.01
CA HIS A 411 -12.77 -19.77 29.78
C HIS A 411 -11.31 -20.07 30.12
N TYR A 412 -10.37 -19.79 29.22
CA TYR A 412 -8.94 -19.90 29.50
C TYR A 412 -8.49 -18.93 30.59
N LEU A 413 -9.07 -17.72 30.64
CA LEU A 413 -8.81 -16.76 31.72
C LEU A 413 -9.35 -17.26 33.06
N SER A 414 -10.60 -17.75 33.13
CA SER A 414 -11.19 -18.21 34.40
C SER A 414 -10.42 -19.38 35.01
N ILE A 415 -10.08 -20.41 34.22
CA ILE A 415 -9.24 -21.55 34.67
C ILE A 415 -7.93 -21.06 35.30
N LYS A 416 -7.36 -19.98 34.75
CA LYS A 416 -6.06 -19.46 35.17
C LYS A 416 -6.16 -18.59 36.44
N GLU A 417 -7.27 -17.88 36.62
CA GLU A 417 -7.59 -17.19 37.87
C GLU A 417 -7.82 -18.19 39.01
N ASP A 418 -8.53 -19.30 38.73
CA ASP A 418 -8.71 -20.42 39.66
C ASP A 418 -7.36 -21.04 40.07
N ILE A 419 -6.50 -21.40 39.10
CA ILE A 419 -5.17 -21.97 39.37
C ILE A 419 -4.31 -20.99 40.18
N GLY A 420 -4.30 -19.71 39.85
CA GLY A 420 -3.57 -18.69 40.59
C GLY A 420 -4.01 -18.60 42.06
N THR A 421 -5.32 -18.63 42.28
CA THR A 421 -5.95 -18.59 43.61
C THR A 421 -5.70 -19.87 44.42
N ILE A 422 -5.57 -21.02 43.76
CA ILE A 422 -5.14 -22.27 44.40
C ILE A 422 -3.68 -22.17 44.82
N THR A 423 -2.78 -21.71 43.94
CA THR A 423 -1.35 -21.62 44.26
C THR A 423 -1.05 -20.66 45.41
N SER A 424 -1.68 -19.48 45.48
CA SER A 424 -1.43 -18.54 46.58
C SER A 424 -1.91 -19.07 47.94
N ARG A 425 -3.00 -19.85 47.98
CA ARG A 425 -3.49 -20.52 49.20
C ARG A 425 -2.60 -21.67 49.67
N CYS A 426 -1.71 -22.19 48.82
CA CYS A 426 -0.73 -23.20 49.21
C CYS A 426 0.60 -22.62 49.70
N GLU A 427 0.80 -21.30 49.59
CA GLU A 427 2.01 -20.61 50.04
C GLU A 427 1.85 -19.91 51.41
N GLU A 428 0.64 -19.90 51.99
CA GLU A 428 0.41 -19.45 53.37
C GLU A 428 0.85 -20.54 54.38
N PRO A 429 1.80 -20.25 55.29
CA PRO A 429 2.24 -21.23 56.29
C PRO A 429 1.18 -21.42 57.39
N PRO A 430 1.00 -22.63 57.94
CA PRO A 430 -0.06 -22.92 58.90
C PRO A 430 0.12 -22.16 60.22
N THR A 431 -0.89 -21.36 60.57
CA THR A 431 -0.95 -20.60 61.83
C THR A 431 -0.87 -21.52 63.04
N GLN A 432 0.14 -21.34 63.90
CA GLN A 432 0.27 -22.13 65.12
C GLN A 432 -0.79 -21.70 66.16
N THR A 433 -1.78 -22.55 66.41
CA THR A 433 -2.71 -22.42 67.53
C THR A 433 -2.02 -22.85 68.83
N GLY A 434 -1.54 -21.88 69.61
CA GLY A 434 -0.94 -22.12 70.92
C GLY A 434 -1.97 -22.20 72.04
N GLU A 435 -2.35 -23.40 72.45
CA GLU A 435 -3.05 -23.62 73.73
C GLU A 435 -2.04 -23.66 74.88
N THR A 436 -2.06 -22.65 75.76
CA THR A 436 -1.18 -22.60 76.95
C THR A 436 -1.91 -23.08 78.20
N SER A 437 -1.80 -24.37 78.52
CA SER A 437 -2.19 -24.92 79.83
C SER A 437 -1.03 -24.78 80.84
N GLN A 438 -1.22 -23.97 81.90
CA GLN A 438 -0.28 -23.92 83.04
C GLN A 438 -0.69 -24.91 84.14
N PRO A 439 0.26 -25.60 84.79
CA PRO A 439 0.01 -26.39 85.99
C PRO A 439 0.15 -25.56 87.28
N GLU A 440 -0.38 -26.10 88.39
CA GLU A 440 -0.35 -25.47 89.72
C GLU A 440 1.04 -25.47 90.36
N LYS A 441 1.46 -24.32 90.93
CA LYS A 441 1.67 -24.15 92.40
C LYS A 441 2.07 -22.72 92.78
#